data_AF-A0A519ZGN4-F1
#
_entry.id   AF-A0A519ZGN4-F1
#
_cell.length_a   1.000
_cell.length_b   1.000
_cell.length_c   1.000
_cell.angle_alpha   90.00
_cell.angle_beta   90.00
_cell.angle_gamma   90.00
#
_symmetry.space_group_name_H-M   'P 1'
#
loop_
_entity.id
_entity.type
_entity.pdbx_description
1 polymer ?
#
loop_
_entity_poly.entity_id
_entity_poly.type
_entity_poly.pdbx_seq_one_letter_code
_entity_poly.pdbx_strand_id
1 'polypeptide(L)'
;MSNLGVVTPQSLHFATPLPLQSGAVLRDYHLVYETYGQLNADRSNAVLVCHALNASHHVAGVHADVNGEPIPRSEGWWDNLIGPGKPLDTDRFFVIGVNNPGSCFGSTGPMHINPDTGRIYGASFPVITVEDWVNAQARLLDALGIEQLAAVLGGSLGGMQALSWSLQYPHRLRHCVAVATSPNLSAQNIAFNEVARRAIITDPDFHAGHFYAHGVVPRRGLRVARMIGHITYLSDDVMDEKFGREMVGRERGSAPNYSTQDIEFQIESYLRYQGDKFSDYFDANTYLLITRALDYFDPARTFGGNLSQAMAQAVARFLVVSFTTDWRFSPERSREIVKALLDNGRDVSYA
;
A
#
# COMPACT_ATOMS: atom_id res chain seq x y z
N MET A 1 -0.27 -16.64 -23.87
CA MET A 1 -0.52 -15.24 -23.48
C MET A 1 0.83 -14.56 -23.47
N SER A 2 0.97 -13.41 -24.14
CA SER A 2 2.20 -12.61 -24.09
C SER A 2 2.40 -12.11 -22.65
N ASN A 3 3.62 -12.27 -22.13
CA ASN A 3 4.01 -11.69 -20.85
C ASN A 3 4.59 -10.29 -21.10
N LEU A 4 4.44 -9.36 -20.15
CA LEU A 4 4.99 -8.00 -20.23
C LEU A 4 6.52 -7.99 -20.34
N GLY A 5 7.18 -9.07 -19.89
CA GLY A 5 8.63 -9.20 -19.93
C GLY A 5 9.30 -8.29 -18.91
N VAL A 6 10.51 -7.82 -19.25
CA VAL A 6 11.31 -6.95 -18.38
C VAL A 6 10.72 -5.55 -18.34
N VAL A 7 10.49 -5.05 -17.13
CA VAL A 7 10.00 -3.69 -16.87
C VAL A 7 11.07 -2.92 -16.10
N THR A 8 11.29 -1.67 -16.48
CA THR A 8 12.29 -0.80 -15.86
C THR A 8 11.61 0.39 -15.17
N PRO A 9 11.90 0.64 -13.89
CA PRO A 9 11.36 1.80 -13.19
C PRO A 9 11.93 3.10 -13.73
N GLN A 10 11.09 4.12 -13.75
CA GLN A 10 11.43 5.49 -14.09
C GLN A 10 11.43 6.33 -12.81
N SER A 11 12.26 7.38 -12.76
CA SER A 11 12.27 8.35 -11.67
C SER A 11 12.02 9.74 -12.22
N LEU A 12 11.09 10.46 -11.59
CA LEU A 12 10.79 11.85 -11.92
C LEU A 12 11.03 12.74 -10.71
N HIS A 13 11.80 13.80 -10.93
CA HIS A 13 12.12 14.83 -9.95
C HIS A 13 11.09 15.96 -9.94
N PHE A 14 10.73 16.43 -8.74
CA PHE A 14 9.82 17.55 -8.53
C PHE A 14 10.49 18.62 -7.67
N ALA A 15 10.95 19.69 -8.32
CA ALA A 15 11.47 20.88 -7.65
C ALA A 15 10.37 21.67 -6.92
N THR A 16 9.14 21.66 -7.43
CA THR A 16 8.00 22.34 -6.83
C THR A 16 7.60 21.64 -5.51
N PRO A 17 7.64 22.34 -4.36
CA PRO A 17 7.32 21.72 -3.08
C PRO A 17 5.89 21.16 -3.01
N LEU A 18 5.73 20.04 -2.33
CA LEU A 18 4.43 19.42 -2.03
C LEU A 18 3.99 19.85 -0.63
N PRO A 19 2.95 20.72 -0.50
CA PRO A 19 2.36 21.00 0.79
C PRO A 19 1.63 19.76 1.30
N LEU A 20 1.77 19.48 2.59
CA LEU A 20 1.19 18.30 3.23
C LEU A 20 0.03 18.69 4.15
N GLN A 21 -0.90 17.77 4.38
CA GLN A 21 -2.03 17.97 5.31
C GLN A 21 -1.58 18.34 6.73
N SER A 22 -0.39 17.89 7.13
CA SER A 22 0.22 18.21 8.43
C SER A 22 0.70 19.67 8.57
N GLY A 23 0.67 20.45 7.48
CA GLY A 23 1.28 21.80 7.41
C GLY A 23 2.78 21.77 7.12
N ALA A 24 3.40 20.59 7.11
CA ALA A 24 4.77 20.42 6.62
C ALA A 24 4.83 20.54 5.08
N VAL A 25 6.05 20.62 4.56
CA VAL A 25 6.30 20.72 3.12
C VAL A 25 7.37 19.71 2.72
N LEU A 26 7.07 18.87 1.74
CA LEU A 26 8.05 17.98 1.13
C LEU A 26 8.66 18.70 -0.10
N ARG A 27 9.91 19.13 0.02
CA ARG A 27 10.66 19.82 -1.03
C ARG A 27 11.54 18.84 -1.80
N ASP A 28 11.83 19.17 -3.04
CA ASP A 28 12.90 18.53 -3.83
C ASP A 28 12.83 17.00 -3.83
N TYR A 29 11.66 16.46 -4.17
CA TYR A 29 11.36 15.03 -4.04
C TYR A 29 11.32 14.32 -5.38
N HIS A 30 11.53 13.01 -5.33
CA HIS A 30 11.46 12.09 -6.45
C HIS A 30 10.29 11.13 -6.28
N LEU A 31 9.62 10.84 -7.38
CA LEU A 31 8.68 9.71 -7.49
C LEU A 31 9.28 8.66 -8.42
N VAL A 32 9.27 7.42 -7.97
CA VAL A 32 9.59 6.25 -8.80
C VAL A 32 8.29 5.61 -9.26
N TYR A 33 8.19 5.34 -10.55
CA TYR A 33 7.00 4.79 -11.18
C TYR A 33 7.36 3.83 -12.33
N GLU A 34 6.42 2.98 -12.70
CA GLU A 34 6.46 2.11 -13.88
C GLU A 34 5.20 2.32 -14.71
N THR A 35 5.31 2.02 -16.00
CA THR A 35 4.20 2.15 -16.96
C THR A 35 4.12 0.90 -17.84
N TYR A 36 2.91 0.48 -18.16
CA TYR A 36 2.63 -0.73 -18.93
C TYR A 36 1.60 -0.45 -20.02
N GLY A 37 1.79 -1.01 -21.22
CA GLY A 37 0.96 -0.70 -22.38
C GLY A 37 1.30 0.65 -23.02
N GLN A 38 0.43 1.14 -23.89
CA GLN A 38 0.66 2.38 -24.65
C GLN A 38 -0.43 3.42 -24.38
N LEU A 39 0.00 4.64 -24.04
CA LEU A 39 -0.89 5.79 -23.92
C LEU A 39 -1.41 6.18 -25.30
N ASN A 40 -2.72 6.25 -25.47
CA ASN A 40 -3.35 6.61 -26.74
C ASN A 40 -3.21 8.11 -27.05
N ALA A 41 -3.51 8.49 -28.30
CA ALA A 41 -3.26 9.85 -28.81
C ALA A 41 -4.01 10.96 -28.05
N ASP A 42 -5.23 10.68 -27.60
CA ASP A 42 -6.06 11.58 -26.79
C ASP A 42 -5.84 11.38 -25.27
N ARG A 43 -4.90 10.50 -24.89
CA ARG A 43 -4.50 10.19 -23.51
C ARG A 43 -5.66 9.77 -22.61
N SER A 44 -6.72 9.24 -23.20
CA SER A 44 -7.93 8.85 -22.50
C SER A 44 -7.84 7.45 -21.88
N ASN A 45 -6.83 6.62 -22.18
CA ASN A 45 -6.77 5.23 -21.70
C ASN A 45 -5.87 5.00 -20.47
N ALA A 46 -5.49 6.06 -19.74
CA ALA A 46 -4.62 5.94 -18.57
C ALA A 46 -5.34 5.33 -17.34
N VAL A 47 -4.71 4.36 -16.68
CA VAL A 47 -5.21 3.71 -15.47
C VAL A 47 -4.14 3.75 -14.38
N LEU A 48 -4.46 4.33 -13.22
CA LEU A 48 -3.55 4.40 -12.08
C LEU A 48 -3.82 3.23 -11.11
N VAL A 49 -2.78 2.47 -10.77
CA VAL A 49 -2.82 1.42 -9.76
C VAL A 49 -2.18 1.89 -8.47
N CYS A 50 -2.98 2.00 -7.42
CA CYS A 50 -2.54 2.41 -6.10
C CYS A 50 -2.13 1.19 -5.26
N HIS A 51 -0.88 1.17 -4.79
CA HIS A 51 -0.34 0.06 -4.02
C HIS A 51 -0.81 0.05 -2.55
N ALA A 52 -0.81 -1.14 -1.94
CA ALA A 52 -1.07 -1.33 -0.51
C ALA A 52 0.21 -1.14 0.35
N LEU A 53 0.18 -1.53 1.63
CA LEU A 53 1.20 -1.19 2.63
C LEU A 53 2.64 -1.59 2.27
N ASN A 54 2.85 -2.82 1.78
CA ASN A 54 4.18 -3.39 1.55
C ASN A 54 4.51 -3.62 0.07
N ALA A 55 3.77 -2.95 -0.83
CA ALA A 55 3.93 -3.02 -2.27
C ALA A 55 4.61 -1.74 -2.81
N SER A 56 4.87 -1.70 -4.11
CA SER A 56 5.64 -0.63 -4.77
C SER A 56 5.05 -0.26 -6.13
N HIS A 57 5.78 0.55 -6.90
CA HIS A 57 5.49 0.85 -8.30
C HIS A 57 5.52 -0.39 -9.21
N HIS A 58 6.16 -1.49 -8.79
CA HIS A 58 6.31 -2.69 -9.63
C HIS A 58 5.08 -3.59 -9.61
N VAL A 59 4.09 -3.23 -10.43
CA VAL A 59 2.76 -3.85 -10.42
C VAL A 59 2.70 -5.17 -11.19
N ALA A 60 3.42 -5.28 -12.31
CA ALA A 60 3.43 -6.47 -13.17
C ALA A 60 4.72 -6.58 -14.00
N GLY A 61 4.88 -7.69 -14.73
CA GLY A 61 6.12 -8.01 -15.42
C GLY A 61 7.21 -8.49 -14.46
N VAL A 62 8.45 -8.51 -14.91
CA VAL A 62 9.63 -8.92 -14.12
C VAL A 62 10.71 -7.85 -14.16
N HIS A 63 11.56 -7.80 -13.14
CA HIS A 63 12.79 -7.01 -13.20
C HIS A 63 13.94 -7.80 -13.82
N ALA A 64 14.92 -7.09 -14.36
CA ALA A 64 16.14 -7.68 -14.89
C ALA A 64 17.35 -7.35 -14.01
N ASP A 65 18.35 -8.22 -14.04
CA ASP A 65 19.64 -8.02 -13.41
C ASP A 65 20.49 -6.98 -14.20
N VAL A 66 21.72 -6.75 -13.72
CA VAL A 66 22.65 -5.80 -14.36
C VAL A 66 23.04 -6.17 -15.79
N ASN A 67 22.80 -7.41 -16.22
CA ASN A 67 23.08 -7.91 -17.57
C ASN A 67 21.83 -7.91 -18.46
N GLY A 68 20.67 -7.48 -17.94
CA GLY A 68 19.41 -7.50 -18.67
C GLY A 68 18.65 -8.84 -18.59
N GLU A 69 19.11 -9.78 -17.77
CA GLU A 69 18.47 -11.10 -17.63
C GLU A 69 17.36 -11.04 -16.56
N PRO A 70 16.17 -11.65 -16.81
CA PRO A 70 15.09 -11.67 -15.83
C PRO A 70 15.52 -12.24 -14.47
N ILE A 71 15.27 -11.48 -13.40
CA ILE A 71 15.53 -11.92 -12.03
C ILE A 71 14.45 -12.95 -11.64
N PRO A 72 14.81 -14.17 -11.23
CA PRO A 72 13.83 -15.15 -10.78
C PRO A 72 13.01 -14.64 -9.60
N ARG A 73 11.69 -14.86 -9.65
CA ARG A 73 10.73 -14.45 -8.59
C ARG A 73 10.64 -12.94 -8.36
N SER A 74 10.87 -12.16 -9.42
CA SER A 74 10.72 -10.71 -9.42
C SER A 74 9.39 -10.26 -10.02
N GLU A 75 8.39 -11.14 -10.11
CA GLU A 75 7.10 -10.78 -10.69
C GLU A 75 6.44 -9.66 -9.87
N GLY A 76 5.84 -8.69 -10.56
CA GLY A 76 5.07 -7.64 -9.94
C GLY A 76 3.92 -8.17 -9.08
N TRP A 77 3.54 -7.41 -8.06
CA TRP A 77 2.62 -7.87 -7.01
C TRP A 77 1.18 -8.15 -7.49
N TRP A 78 0.84 -7.73 -8.71
CA TRP A 78 -0.40 -8.03 -9.41
C TRP A 78 -0.17 -8.52 -10.84
N ASP A 79 0.96 -9.22 -11.10
CA ASP A 79 1.24 -9.77 -12.42
C ASP A 79 0.09 -10.63 -12.94
N ASN A 80 -0.56 -11.44 -12.10
CA ASN A 80 -1.70 -12.26 -12.51
C ASN A 80 -2.94 -11.45 -12.98
N LEU A 81 -3.04 -10.16 -12.65
CA LEU A 81 -4.16 -9.29 -12.99
C LEU A 81 -3.87 -8.30 -14.12
N ILE A 82 -2.59 -7.96 -14.36
CA ILE A 82 -2.20 -6.87 -15.26
C ILE A 82 -1.24 -7.38 -16.33
N GLY A 83 -1.58 -7.10 -17.59
CA GLY A 83 -0.80 -7.51 -18.76
C GLY A 83 -1.68 -7.81 -19.97
N PRO A 84 -1.10 -8.24 -21.10
CA PRO A 84 -1.84 -8.48 -22.34
C PRO A 84 -2.97 -9.50 -22.18
N GLY A 85 -4.21 -9.07 -22.41
CA GLY A 85 -5.42 -9.89 -22.28
C GLY A 85 -5.79 -10.30 -20.85
N LYS A 86 -5.10 -9.78 -19.81
CA LYS A 86 -5.43 -10.00 -18.40
C LYS A 86 -6.57 -9.05 -17.96
N PRO A 87 -7.17 -9.19 -16.75
CA PRO A 87 -8.29 -8.35 -16.30
C PRO A 87 -8.07 -6.84 -16.45
N LEU A 88 -6.88 -6.34 -16.12
CA LEU A 88 -6.43 -5.01 -16.53
C LEU A 88 -5.50 -5.15 -17.73
N ASP A 89 -6.12 -5.08 -18.90
CA ASP A 89 -5.50 -5.39 -20.18
C ASP A 89 -4.61 -4.25 -20.68
N THR A 90 -3.29 -4.50 -20.74
CA THR A 90 -2.30 -3.53 -21.23
C THR A 90 -2.28 -3.38 -22.75
N ASP A 91 -2.99 -4.24 -23.50
CA ASP A 91 -3.22 -4.02 -24.93
C ASP A 91 -4.26 -2.91 -25.17
N ARG A 92 -5.00 -2.52 -24.11
CA ARG A 92 -6.08 -1.53 -24.16
C ARG A 92 -5.80 -0.29 -23.31
N PHE A 93 -5.22 -0.48 -22.13
CA PHE A 93 -4.97 0.58 -21.17
C PHE A 93 -3.50 0.87 -20.99
N PHE A 94 -3.19 2.14 -20.72
CA PHE A 94 -1.89 2.58 -20.26
C PHE A 94 -1.87 2.57 -18.73
N VAL A 95 -1.27 1.56 -18.14
CA VAL A 95 -1.28 1.33 -16.69
C VAL A 95 -0.09 2.04 -16.06
N ILE A 96 -0.30 2.70 -14.92
CA ILE A 96 0.72 3.43 -14.17
C ILE A 96 0.78 2.87 -12.75
N GLY A 97 1.95 2.39 -12.35
CA GLY A 97 2.26 2.05 -10.95
C GLY A 97 3.20 3.10 -10.39
N VAL A 98 2.87 3.74 -9.28
CA VAL A 98 3.71 4.77 -8.66
C VAL A 98 3.99 4.39 -7.22
N ASN A 99 5.23 4.57 -6.79
CA ASN A 99 5.59 4.39 -5.40
C ASN A 99 5.41 5.71 -4.66
N ASN A 100 4.70 5.67 -3.54
CA ASN A 100 4.33 6.87 -2.81
C ASN A 100 5.50 7.50 -2.04
N PRO A 101 5.54 8.83 -1.85
CA PRO A 101 6.45 9.48 -0.92
C PRO A 101 6.34 8.88 0.49
N GLY A 102 7.47 8.72 1.16
CA GLY A 102 7.53 8.04 2.47
C GLY A 102 7.70 6.52 2.39
N SER A 103 7.71 5.94 1.18
CA SER A 103 8.02 4.53 0.94
C SER A 103 9.53 4.24 0.93
N CYS A 104 9.89 2.95 1.02
CA CYS A 104 11.27 2.47 0.89
C CYS A 104 11.62 1.86 -0.48
N PHE A 105 10.72 1.92 -1.46
CA PHE A 105 10.97 1.37 -2.81
C PHE A 105 11.35 2.45 -3.84
N GLY A 106 12.25 3.37 -3.47
CA GLY A 106 12.87 4.34 -4.39
C GLY A 106 12.32 5.77 -4.37
N SER A 107 11.01 5.99 -4.21
CA SER A 107 10.47 7.35 -4.04
C SER A 107 11.01 7.99 -2.77
N THR A 108 11.11 9.32 -2.74
CA THR A 108 11.65 10.06 -1.58
C THR A 108 10.94 9.66 -0.30
N GLY A 109 11.71 9.29 0.71
CA GLY A 109 11.25 8.66 1.94
C GLY A 109 12.31 8.78 3.05
N PRO A 110 12.10 8.16 4.23
CA PRO A 110 12.94 8.35 5.41
C PRO A 110 14.42 8.01 5.23
N MET A 111 14.73 7.11 4.30
CA MET A 111 16.10 6.66 3.98
C MET A 111 16.88 7.66 3.13
N HIS A 112 16.21 8.65 2.53
CA HIS A 112 16.82 9.61 1.63
C HIS A 112 17.40 10.82 2.36
N ILE A 113 18.24 11.59 1.68
CA ILE A 113 18.82 12.83 2.18
C ILE A 113 17.73 13.91 2.23
N ASN A 114 17.63 14.59 3.36
CA ASN A 114 16.84 15.80 3.53
C ASN A 114 17.59 16.98 2.91
N PRO A 115 17.02 17.65 1.88
CA PRO A 115 17.67 18.76 1.18
C PRO A 115 17.92 19.97 2.09
N ASP A 116 17.15 20.15 3.16
CA ASP A 116 17.29 21.30 4.06
C ASP A 116 18.43 21.12 5.06
N THR A 117 18.82 19.88 5.38
CA THR A 117 19.82 19.59 6.42
C THR A 117 21.06 18.88 5.91
N GLY A 118 21.02 18.31 4.70
CA GLY A 118 22.08 17.47 4.14
C GLY A 118 22.26 16.11 4.85
N ARG A 119 21.36 15.73 5.75
CA ARG A 119 21.38 14.47 6.51
C ARG A 119 20.23 13.56 6.06
N ILE A 120 20.35 12.25 6.29
CA ILE A 120 19.23 11.32 6.06
C ILE A 120 18.02 11.77 6.90
N TYR A 121 16.83 11.75 6.31
CA TYR A 121 15.59 12.20 6.98
C TYR A 121 15.36 11.46 8.31
N GLY A 122 15.39 10.12 8.33
CA GLY A 122 15.03 9.36 9.52
C GLY A 122 13.64 9.71 10.02
N ALA A 123 13.52 9.86 11.34
CA ALA A 123 12.30 10.33 12.00
C ALA A 123 11.88 11.76 11.63
N SER A 124 12.76 12.56 11.00
CA SER A 124 12.43 13.91 10.55
C SER A 124 11.68 13.94 9.22
N PHE A 125 11.46 12.80 8.56
CA PHE A 125 10.56 12.74 7.41
C PHE A 125 9.14 13.14 7.86
N PRO A 126 8.46 14.08 7.17
CA PRO A 126 7.16 14.54 7.60
C PRO A 126 6.13 13.42 7.53
N VAL A 127 5.14 13.46 8.45
CA VAL A 127 4.00 12.55 8.38
C VAL A 127 3.21 12.85 7.11
N ILE A 128 2.91 11.79 6.35
CA ILE A 128 2.17 11.84 5.09
C ILE A 128 0.78 11.23 5.29
N THR A 129 -0.23 11.75 4.60
CA THR A 129 -1.57 11.18 4.54
C THR A 129 -1.89 10.57 3.17
N VAL A 130 -3.01 9.85 3.07
CA VAL A 130 -3.50 9.36 1.77
C VAL A 130 -3.74 10.52 0.79
N GLU A 131 -4.25 11.64 1.29
CA GLU A 131 -4.50 12.83 0.49
C GLU A 131 -3.22 13.39 -0.12
N ASP A 132 -2.15 13.45 0.66
CA ASP A 132 -0.82 13.89 0.22
C ASP A 132 -0.26 12.99 -0.88
N TRP A 133 -0.44 11.66 -0.77
CA TRP A 133 -0.07 10.73 -1.83
C TRP A 133 -0.84 11.00 -3.11
N VAL A 134 -2.16 11.17 -3.03
CA VAL A 134 -2.99 11.48 -4.20
C VAL A 134 -2.56 12.82 -4.83
N ASN A 135 -2.17 13.82 -4.04
CA ASN A 135 -1.61 15.08 -4.56
C ASN A 135 -0.27 14.88 -5.27
N ALA A 136 0.62 14.02 -4.75
CA ALA A 136 1.86 13.66 -5.43
C ALA A 136 1.61 12.90 -6.74
N GLN A 137 0.66 11.96 -6.73
CA GLN A 137 0.23 11.19 -7.90
C GLN A 137 -0.36 12.11 -8.98
N ALA A 138 -1.19 13.09 -8.60
CA ALA A 138 -1.75 14.07 -9.54
C ALA A 138 -0.67 14.87 -10.27
N ARG A 139 0.38 15.29 -9.56
CA ARG A 139 1.53 15.97 -10.17
C ARG A 139 2.31 15.07 -11.14
N LEU A 140 2.42 13.78 -10.84
CA LEU A 140 2.98 12.82 -11.79
C LEU A 140 2.12 12.72 -13.06
N LEU A 141 0.79 12.66 -12.92
CA LEU A 141 -0.10 12.64 -14.08
C LEU A 141 0.00 13.92 -14.90
N ASP A 142 0.13 15.09 -14.25
CA ASP A 142 0.34 16.36 -14.95
C ASP A 142 1.63 16.33 -15.77
N ALA A 143 2.72 15.79 -15.21
CA ALA A 143 4.00 15.67 -15.91
C ALA A 143 3.96 14.64 -17.07
N LEU A 144 3.17 13.58 -16.93
CA LEU A 144 2.87 12.64 -18.03
C LEU A 144 1.84 13.20 -19.03
N GLY A 145 1.27 14.36 -18.72
CA GLY A 145 0.28 15.07 -19.53
C GLY A 145 -1.08 14.36 -19.61
N ILE A 146 -1.47 13.67 -18.53
CA ILE A 146 -2.74 12.96 -18.37
C ILE A 146 -3.68 13.84 -17.56
N GLU A 147 -4.68 14.41 -18.23
CA GLU A 147 -5.65 15.30 -17.59
C GLU A 147 -6.70 14.52 -16.80
N GLN A 148 -7.16 13.39 -17.34
CA GLN A 148 -8.21 12.56 -16.76
C GLN A 148 -7.88 11.07 -16.90
N LEU A 149 -7.98 10.33 -15.79
CA LEU A 149 -7.82 8.90 -15.77
C LEU A 149 -9.06 8.18 -16.29
N ALA A 150 -8.84 7.14 -17.09
CA ALA A 150 -9.87 6.15 -17.38
C ALA A 150 -10.35 5.47 -16.11
N ALA A 151 -9.41 5.08 -15.23
CA ALA A 151 -9.71 4.52 -13.93
C ALA A 151 -8.58 4.74 -12.90
N VAL A 152 -8.93 4.69 -11.63
CA VAL A 152 -8.01 4.43 -10.51
C VAL A 152 -8.47 3.14 -9.85
N LEU A 153 -7.54 2.24 -9.55
CA LEU A 153 -7.83 1.03 -8.80
C LEU A 153 -6.81 0.78 -7.69
N GLY A 154 -7.27 0.19 -6.59
CA GLY A 154 -6.40 -0.24 -5.52
C GLY A 154 -7.10 -1.12 -4.50
N GLY A 155 -6.30 -2.01 -3.89
CA GLY A 155 -6.72 -2.88 -2.80
C GLY A 155 -6.30 -2.34 -1.44
N SER A 156 -7.08 -2.54 -0.38
CA SER A 156 -6.70 -2.13 0.98
C SER A 156 -6.39 -0.63 1.05
N LEU A 157 -5.20 -0.25 1.53
CA LEU A 157 -4.72 1.14 1.52
C LEU A 157 -4.67 1.75 0.11
N GLY A 158 -4.49 0.94 -0.93
CA GLY A 158 -4.65 1.35 -2.33
C GLY A 158 -6.08 1.77 -2.66
N GLY A 159 -7.07 1.08 -2.09
CA GLY A 159 -8.47 1.44 -2.23
C GLY A 159 -8.81 2.77 -1.56
N MET A 160 -8.19 3.07 -0.42
CA MET A 160 -8.31 4.39 0.23
C MET A 160 -7.75 5.51 -0.64
N GLN A 161 -6.62 5.27 -1.33
CA GLN A 161 -6.09 6.21 -2.33
C GLN A 161 -7.07 6.40 -3.49
N ALA A 162 -7.69 5.33 -4.00
CA ALA A 162 -8.69 5.42 -5.06
C ALA A 162 -9.93 6.22 -4.64
N LEU A 163 -10.43 6.01 -3.42
CA LEU A 163 -11.51 6.82 -2.84
C LEU A 163 -11.10 8.29 -2.71
N SER A 164 -9.90 8.56 -2.18
CA SER A 164 -9.39 9.93 -2.05
C SER A 164 -9.23 10.64 -3.40
N TRP A 165 -8.81 9.93 -4.45
CA TRP A 165 -8.81 10.42 -5.83
C TRP A 165 -10.20 10.89 -6.28
N SER A 166 -11.23 10.08 -6.03
CA SER A 166 -12.61 10.40 -6.40
C SER A 166 -13.16 11.66 -5.70
N LEU A 167 -12.59 12.02 -4.55
CA LEU A 167 -13.02 13.15 -3.73
C LEU A 167 -12.21 14.42 -4.02
N GLN A 168 -10.88 14.31 -4.11
CA GLN A 168 -9.99 15.47 -4.30
C GLN A 168 -9.94 15.94 -5.76
N TYR A 169 -10.05 15.01 -6.72
CA TYR A 169 -9.96 15.30 -8.15
C TYR A 169 -11.14 14.71 -8.93
N PRO A 170 -12.39 15.03 -8.55
CA PRO A 170 -13.58 14.34 -9.07
C PRO A 170 -13.69 14.41 -10.60
N HIS A 171 -13.32 15.53 -11.21
CA HIS A 171 -13.39 15.71 -12.67
C HIS A 171 -12.22 15.08 -13.44
N ARG A 172 -11.16 14.64 -12.74
CA ARG A 172 -10.00 13.97 -13.33
C ARG A 172 -10.10 12.44 -13.26
N LEU A 173 -11.25 11.89 -12.87
CA LEU A 173 -11.46 10.46 -12.72
C LEU A 173 -12.79 10.01 -13.35
N ARG A 174 -12.75 9.02 -14.25
CA ARG A 174 -13.98 8.41 -14.79
C ARG A 174 -14.48 7.21 -14.00
N HIS A 175 -13.57 6.33 -13.55
CA HIS A 175 -13.95 5.11 -12.83
C HIS A 175 -13.06 4.89 -11.60
N CYS A 176 -13.66 4.50 -10.48
CA CYS A 176 -12.96 4.15 -9.25
C CYS A 176 -13.23 2.68 -8.91
N VAL A 177 -12.17 1.88 -8.76
CA VAL A 177 -12.26 0.48 -8.35
C VAL A 177 -11.62 0.32 -6.97
N ALA A 178 -12.45 0.14 -5.95
CA ALA A 178 -12.04 0.02 -4.56
C ALA A 178 -12.20 -1.43 -4.09
N VAL A 179 -11.08 -2.12 -3.82
CA VAL A 179 -11.09 -3.55 -3.46
C VAL A 179 -10.67 -3.72 -2.01
N ALA A 180 -11.40 -4.51 -1.22
CA ALA A 180 -11.07 -4.87 0.16
C ALA A 180 -10.60 -3.66 0.99
N THR A 181 -11.42 -2.61 1.01
CA THR A 181 -11.11 -1.34 1.69
C THR A 181 -12.31 -0.86 2.50
N SER A 182 -12.09 0.23 3.23
CA SER A 182 -13.07 0.87 4.12
C SER A 182 -12.96 2.39 4.03
N PRO A 183 -14.01 3.13 4.41
CA PRO A 183 -13.94 4.60 4.46
C PRO A 183 -12.95 5.08 5.54
N ASN A 184 -12.84 4.35 6.64
CA ASN A 184 -11.86 4.59 7.71
C ASN A 184 -11.62 3.28 8.50
N LEU A 185 -10.50 3.22 9.23
CA LEU A 185 -10.19 2.06 10.06
C LEU A 185 -11.09 1.95 11.30
N SER A 186 -11.36 0.71 11.70
CA SER A 186 -11.99 0.43 13.00
C SER A 186 -11.00 0.64 14.15
N ALA A 187 -11.53 0.81 15.38
CA ALA A 187 -10.71 0.88 16.58
C ALA A 187 -9.79 -0.34 16.76
N GLN A 188 -10.27 -1.54 16.39
CA GLN A 188 -9.47 -2.76 16.45
C GLN A 188 -8.29 -2.72 15.46
N ASN A 189 -8.50 -2.23 14.23
CA ASN A 189 -7.40 -2.12 13.26
C ASN A 189 -6.37 -1.08 13.70
N ILE A 190 -6.82 0.05 14.27
CA ILE A 190 -5.93 1.07 14.83
C ILE A 190 -5.11 0.49 16.00
N ALA A 191 -5.71 -0.34 16.85
CA ALA A 191 -5.01 -1.02 17.95
C ALA A 191 -3.91 -1.96 17.43
N PHE A 192 -4.18 -2.76 16.39
CA PHE A 192 -3.15 -3.61 15.76
C PHE A 192 -1.99 -2.78 15.20
N ASN A 193 -2.29 -1.69 14.49
CA ASN A 193 -1.25 -0.80 13.97
C ASN A 193 -0.44 -0.17 15.11
N GLU A 194 -1.07 0.19 16.23
CA GLU A 194 -0.36 0.75 17.38
C GLU A 194 0.59 -0.25 18.02
N VAL A 195 0.17 -1.49 18.27
CA VAL A 195 1.06 -2.52 18.82
C VAL A 195 2.25 -2.76 17.89
N ALA A 196 2.02 -2.82 16.58
CA ALA A 196 3.09 -2.98 15.59
C ALA A 196 4.09 -1.80 15.62
N ARG A 197 3.60 -0.55 15.67
CA ARG A 197 4.47 0.62 15.80
C ARG A 197 5.24 0.64 17.12
N ARG A 198 4.60 0.27 18.24
CA ARG A 198 5.25 0.18 19.55
C ARG A 198 6.40 -0.82 19.52
N ALA A 199 6.21 -1.99 18.90
CA ALA A 199 7.27 -2.98 18.77
C ALA A 199 8.52 -2.42 18.07
N ILE A 200 8.34 -1.61 17.01
CA ILE A 200 9.43 -0.91 16.32
C ILE A 200 10.06 0.16 17.22
N ILE A 201 9.25 1.04 17.81
CA ILE A 201 9.73 2.19 18.57
C ILE A 201 10.51 1.78 19.83
N THR A 202 10.15 0.65 20.45
CA THR A 202 10.84 0.13 21.64
C THR A 202 12.06 -0.73 21.33
N ASP A 203 12.34 -0.99 20.05
CA ASP A 203 13.56 -1.70 19.66
C ASP A 203 14.79 -0.86 20.07
N PRO A 204 15.77 -1.41 20.81
CA PRO A 204 16.98 -0.68 21.17
C PRO A 204 17.73 -0.09 19.98
N ASP A 205 17.67 -0.76 18.82
CA ASP A 205 18.33 -0.33 17.59
C ASP A 205 17.49 0.72 16.82
N PHE A 206 16.33 1.16 17.33
CA PHE A 206 15.51 2.18 16.66
C PHE A 206 16.15 3.57 16.72
N HIS A 207 16.90 3.89 17.77
CA HIS A 207 17.57 5.19 17.95
C HIS A 207 16.65 6.40 17.65
N ALA A 208 15.44 6.39 18.19
CA ALA A 208 14.40 7.41 17.94
C ALA A 208 14.10 7.66 16.45
N GLY A 209 14.30 6.65 15.59
CA GLY A 209 14.11 6.69 14.14
C GLY A 209 15.32 7.24 13.37
N HIS A 210 16.47 7.43 14.02
CA HIS A 210 17.74 7.83 13.40
C HIS A 210 18.75 6.67 13.27
N PHE A 211 18.27 5.43 13.24
CA PHE A 211 19.09 4.21 13.19
C PHE A 211 20.07 4.11 12.01
N TYR A 212 19.82 4.79 10.89
CA TYR A 212 20.77 4.86 9.77
C TYR A 212 22.12 5.47 10.18
N ALA A 213 22.12 6.49 11.05
CA ALA A 213 23.34 7.13 11.54
C ALA A 213 24.18 6.21 12.41
N HIS A 214 23.58 5.14 12.93
CA HIS A 214 24.21 4.12 13.75
C HIS A 214 24.57 2.86 12.95
N GLY A 215 24.21 2.78 11.66
CA GLY A 215 24.47 1.60 10.82
C GLY A 215 23.70 0.35 11.25
N VAL A 216 22.58 0.52 11.96
CA VAL A 216 21.74 -0.58 12.47
C VAL A 216 20.32 -0.52 11.89
N VAL A 217 19.55 -1.58 12.09
CA VAL A 217 18.14 -1.69 11.72
C VAL A 217 17.38 -2.27 12.92
N PRO A 218 16.23 -1.70 13.33
CA PRO A 218 15.39 -2.22 14.42
C PRO A 218 14.65 -3.51 14.00
N ARG A 219 15.43 -4.56 13.77
CA ARG A 219 14.98 -5.82 13.17
C ARG A 219 14.00 -6.55 14.07
N ARG A 220 14.18 -6.51 15.39
CA ARG A 220 13.32 -7.24 16.34
C ARG A 220 11.92 -6.65 16.32
N GLY A 221 11.84 -5.32 16.38
CA GLY A 221 10.59 -4.59 16.29
C GLY A 221 9.88 -4.80 14.94
N LEU A 222 10.63 -4.73 13.83
CA LEU A 222 10.07 -4.97 12.48
C LEU A 222 9.51 -6.39 12.31
N ARG A 223 10.19 -7.41 12.84
CA ARG A 223 9.73 -8.81 12.80
C ARG A 223 8.39 -8.94 13.50
N VAL A 224 8.27 -8.42 14.72
CA VAL A 224 7.02 -8.47 15.50
C VAL A 224 5.91 -7.67 14.80
N ALA A 225 6.21 -6.48 14.30
CA ALA A 225 5.26 -5.67 13.53
C ALA A 225 4.74 -6.42 12.30
N ARG A 226 5.62 -7.13 11.58
CA ARG A 226 5.22 -7.97 10.45
C ARG A 226 4.36 -9.14 10.89
N MET A 227 4.71 -9.85 11.95
CA MET A 227 3.93 -10.97 12.45
C MET A 227 2.50 -10.55 12.79
N ILE A 228 2.34 -9.42 13.49
CA ILE A 228 1.02 -8.84 13.80
C ILE A 228 0.26 -8.53 12.53
N GLY A 229 0.87 -7.82 11.59
CA GLY A 229 0.23 -7.49 10.30
C GLY A 229 -0.19 -8.75 9.53
N HIS A 230 0.66 -9.77 9.50
CA HIS A 230 0.42 -10.99 8.73
C HIS A 230 -0.75 -11.82 9.26
N ILE A 231 -0.98 -11.81 10.58
CA ILE A 231 -2.17 -12.42 11.20
C ILE A 231 -3.44 -11.75 10.67
N THR A 232 -3.42 -10.43 10.45
CA THR A 232 -4.59 -9.69 9.97
C THR A 232 -4.91 -9.83 8.49
N TYR A 233 -4.06 -10.52 7.72
CA TYR A 233 -4.23 -10.68 6.28
C TYR A 233 -4.78 -12.05 5.88
N LEU A 234 -4.86 -12.98 6.84
CA LEU A 234 -5.35 -14.34 6.63
C LEU A 234 -6.68 -14.50 7.37
N SER A 235 -7.63 -15.21 6.76
CA SER A 235 -8.85 -15.60 7.45
C SER A 235 -8.54 -16.74 8.43
N ASP A 236 -9.34 -16.82 9.49
CA ASP A 236 -9.22 -17.89 10.50
C ASP A 236 -9.30 -19.28 9.84
N ASP A 237 -10.24 -19.47 8.91
CA ASP A 237 -10.40 -20.73 8.18
C ASP A 237 -9.13 -21.15 7.41
N VAL A 238 -8.44 -20.20 6.78
CA VAL A 238 -7.20 -20.48 6.01
C VAL A 238 -6.04 -20.80 6.95
N MET A 239 -6.00 -20.16 8.12
CA MET A 239 -4.97 -20.44 9.13
C MET A 239 -5.16 -21.83 9.75
N ASP A 240 -6.41 -22.20 10.06
CA ASP A 240 -6.75 -23.51 10.60
C ASP A 240 -6.53 -24.63 9.58
N GLU A 241 -6.93 -24.44 8.31
CA GLU A 241 -6.69 -25.43 7.25
C GLU A 241 -5.20 -25.63 6.98
N LYS A 242 -4.41 -24.56 6.98
CA LYS A 242 -2.99 -24.60 6.59
C LYS A 242 -2.06 -25.08 7.70
N PHE A 243 -2.38 -24.78 8.96
CA PHE A 243 -1.47 -25.03 10.08
C PHE A 243 -2.14 -25.79 11.23
N GLY A 244 -3.42 -25.52 11.50
CA GLY A 244 -4.14 -26.06 12.65
C GLY A 244 -3.32 -26.02 13.94
N ARG A 245 -3.19 -27.17 14.59
CA ARG A 245 -2.35 -27.35 15.80
C ARG A 245 -1.09 -28.17 15.54
N GLU A 246 -0.58 -28.15 14.30
CA GLU A 246 0.58 -28.96 13.93
C GLU A 246 1.87 -28.47 14.60
N MET A 247 2.65 -29.41 15.14
CA MET A 247 3.92 -29.13 15.83
C MET A 247 5.12 -29.28 14.88
N VAL A 248 6.21 -28.56 15.16
CA VAL A 248 7.44 -28.63 14.35
C VAL A 248 8.24 -29.89 14.66
N GLY A 249 8.72 -30.58 13.61
CA GLY A 249 9.69 -31.67 13.71
C GLY A 249 9.16 -32.93 14.42
N ARG A 250 7.84 -33.11 14.52
CA ARG A 250 7.21 -34.16 15.33
C ARG A 250 6.16 -34.91 14.53
N GLU A 251 6.21 -36.24 14.56
CA GLU A 251 5.09 -37.09 14.11
C GLU A 251 3.88 -36.91 15.04
N ARG A 252 2.67 -37.20 14.54
CA ARG A 252 1.41 -37.15 15.31
C ARG A 252 1.57 -37.92 16.63
N GLY A 253 1.48 -37.21 17.76
CA GLY A 253 1.50 -37.80 19.11
C GLY A 253 2.70 -37.44 20.00
N SER A 254 3.68 -36.67 19.50
CA SER A 254 4.86 -36.29 20.29
C SER A 254 4.55 -35.16 21.30
N ALA A 255 4.87 -35.31 22.59
CA ALA A 255 4.52 -34.37 23.67
C ALA A 255 5.33 -33.05 23.70
N PRO A 256 4.73 -31.86 23.94
CA PRO A 256 5.37 -30.54 23.84
C PRO A 256 6.78 -30.42 24.46
N ASN A 257 7.60 -29.49 23.95
CA ASN A 257 8.90 -29.19 24.56
C ASN A 257 8.75 -28.39 25.86
N TYR A 258 7.57 -27.80 26.10
CA TYR A 258 7.28 -26.91 27.24
C TYR A 258 8.24 -25.73 27.32
N SER A 259 8.58 -25.16 26.17
CA SER A 259 9.44 -23.98 26.02
C SER A 259 8.60 -22.76 25.69
N THR A 260 8.96 -21.62 26.28
CA THR A 260 8.40 -20.31 25.93
C THR A 260 9.28 -19.55 24.93
N GLN A 261 10.41 -20.13 24.53
CA GLN A 261 11.41 -19.48 23.67
C GLN A 261 11.52 -20.16 22.31
N ASP A 262 11.47 -21.49 22.30
CA ASP A 262 11.59 -22.28 21.08
C ASP A 262 10.32 -22.23 20.23
N ILE A 263 10.42 -22.76 19.02
CA ILE A 263 9.28 -22.93 18.12
C ILE A 263 8.65 -24.28 18.42
N GLU A 264 7.38 -24.29 18.79
CA GLU A 264 6.63 -25.52 19.04
C GLU A 264 5.61 -25.80 17.94
N PHE A 265 5.03 -24.76 17.34
CA PHE A 265 3.99 -24.90 16.31
C PHE A 265 4.44 -24.45 14.93
N GLN A 266 3.90 -25.08 13.87
CA GLN A 266 4.18 -24.71 12.48
C GLN A 266 3.84 -23.24 12.19
N ILE A 267 2.76 -22.71 12.79
CA ILE A 267 2.38 -21.31 12.63
C ILE A 267 3.43 -20.35 13.22
N GLU A 268 4.06 -20.70 14.34
CA GLU A 268 5.14 -19.89 14.93
C GLU A 268 6.35 -19.87 14.00
N SER A 269 6.72 -21.02 13.44
CA SER A 269 7.79 -21.12 12.44
C SER A 269 7.51 -20.23 11.23
N TYR A 270 6.29 -20.32 10.70
CA TYR A 270 5.86 -19.52 9.55
C TYR A 270 5.91 -18.02 9.85
N LEU A 271 5.35 -17.57 10.98
CA LEU A 271 5.33 -16.16 11.35
C LEU A 271 6.73 -15.60 11.59
N ARG A 272 7.61 -16.36 12.28
CA ARG A 272 9.02 -15.96 12.48
C ARG A 272 9.74 -15.83 11.14
N TYR A 273 9.59 -16.80 10.24
CA TYR A 273 10.20 -16.75 8.90
C TYR A 273 9.70 -15.55 8.07
N GLN A 274 8.40 -15.26 8.07
CA GLN A 274 7.84 -14.09 7.36
C GLN A 274 8.33 -12.77 7.98
N GLY A 275 8.43 -12.71 9.31
CA GLY A 275 8.98 -11.56 10.03
C GLY A 275 10.44 -11.30 9.66
N ASP A 276 11.26 -12.34 9.64
CA ASP A 276 12.69 -12.26 9.32
C ASP A 276 12.88 -11.72 7.90
N LYS A 277 12.22 -12.34 6.91
CA LYS A 277 12.26 -11.90 5.53
C LYS A 277 11.84 -10.43 5.38
N PHE A 278 10.77 -10.01 6.04
CA PHE A 278 10.29 -8.62 5.95
C PHE A 278 11.29 -7.61 6.50
N SER A 279 11.96 -7.97 7.61
CA SER A 279 12.98 -7.12 8.23
C SER A 279 14.25 -6.92 7.38
N ASP A 280 14.42 -7.70 6.31
CA ASP A 280 15.56 -7.57 5.40
C ASP A 280 15.35 -6.51 4.31
N TYR A 281 14.10 -6.23 3.92
CA TYR A 281 13.81 -5.37 2.76
C TYR A 281 12.91 -4.18 3.06
N PHE A 282 12.20 -4.17 4.20
CA PHE A 282 11.26 -3.10 4.52
C PHE A 282 11.80 -2.17 5.61
N ASP A 283 11.64 -0.88 5.39
CA ASP A 283 12.15 0.15 6.30
C ASP A 283 11.21 0.41 7.49
N ALA A 284 11.81 0.60 8.67
CA ALA A 284 11.07 0.83 9.90
C ALA A 284 10.33 2.17 9.94
N ASN A 285 10.98 3.26 9.54
CA ASN A 285 10.33 4.57 9.52
C ASN A 285 9.20 4.62 8.48
N THR A 286 9.41 4.00 7.31
CA THR A 286 8.37 3.80 6.29
C THR A 286 7.16 3.06 6.87
N TYR A 287 7.37 1.99 7.64
CA TYR A 287 6.27 1.25 8.28
C TYR A 287 5.47 2.15 9.23
N LEU A 288 6.15 2.95 10.04
CA LEU A 288 5.50 3.91 10.95
C LEU A 288 4.67 4.94 10.17
N LEU A 289 5.20 5.49 9.08
CA LEU A 289 4.51 6.46 8.23
C LEU A 289 3.28 5.88 7.55
N ILE A 290 3.43 4.74 6.85
CA ILE A 290 2.35 4.14 6.06
C ILE A 290 1.20 3.66 6.97
N THR A 291 1.51 3.07 8.13
CA THR A 291 0.45 2.68 9.09
C THR A 291 -0.24 3.90 9.71
N ARG A 292 0.45 5.03 9.84
CA ARG A 292 -0.18 6.27 10.31
C ARG A 292 -1.05 6.92 9.23
N ALA A 293 -0.63 6.91 7.98
CA ALA A 293 -1.46 7.33 6.85
C ALA A 293 -2.76 6.51 6.78
N LEU A 294 -2.64 5.19 7.00
CA LEU A 294 -3.79 4.29 7.09
C LEU A 294 -4.73 4.63 8.26
N ASP A 295 -4.18 4.93 9.45
CA ASP A 295 -4.99 5.33 10.62
C ASP A 295 -5.71 6.67 10.42
N TYR A 296 -5.12 7.61 9.68
CA TYR A 296 -5.64 8.96 9.50
C TYR A 296 -6.70 9.09 8.41
N PHE A 297 -6.77 8.15 7.48
CA PHE A 297 -7.75 8.23 6.40
C PHE A 297 -9.17 8.11 6.95
N ASP A 298 -9.90 9.22 6.85
CA ASP A 298 -11.31 9.33 7.18
C ASP A 298 -11.92 10.48 6.36
N PRO A 299 -12.48 10.19 5.17
CA PRO A 299 -13.06 11.21 4.32
C PRO A 299 -14.30 11.86 4.93
N ALA A 300 -14.94 11.22 5.91
CA ALA A 300 -16.12 11.75 6.59
C ALA A 300 -15.77 12.72 7.73
N ARG A 301 -14.51 12.75 8.17
CA ARG A 301 -14.06 13.52 9.34
C ARG A 301 -14.42 15.00 9.26
N THR A 302 -14.18 15.64 8.11
CA THR A 302 -14.47 17.08 7.91
C THR A 302 -15.96 17.36 7.68
N PHE A 303 -16.77 16.31 7.53
CA PHE A 303 -18.22 16.36 7.32
C PHE A 303 -18.99 15.89 8.57
N GLY A 304 -18.40 16.08 9.76
CA GLY A 304 -19.02 15.68 11.02
C GLY A 304 -19.27 14.16 11.14
N GLY A 305 -18.47 13.34 10.46
CA GLY A 305 -18.64 11.89 10.40
C GLY A 305 -19.68 11.41 9.39
N ASN A 306 -20.25 12.30 8.56
CA ASN A 306 -21.21 11.92 7.54
C ASN A 306 -20.52 11.53 6.22
N LEU A 307 -20.39 10.23 5.99
CA LEU A 307 -19.76 9.72 4.77
C LEU A 307 -20.54 10.07 3.49
N SER A 308 -21.88 10.12 3.54
CA SER A 308 -22.69 10.51 2.39
C SER A 308 -22.43 11.97 1.99
N GLN A 309 -22.24 12.87 2.94
CA GLN A 309 -21.85 14.25 2.63
C GLN A 309 -20.45 14.33 2.01
N ALA A 310 -19.49 13.54 2.52
CA ALA A 310 -18.15 13.48 1.92
C ALA A 310 -18.20 12.99 0.46
N MET A 311 -18.91 11.88 0.23
CA MET A 311 -19.05 11.24 -1.09
C MET A 311 -19.91 12.04 -2.08
N ALA A 312 -20.59 13.11 -1.66
CA ALA A 312 -21.32 13.99 -2.57
C ALA A 312 -20.41 14.62 -3.64
N GLN A 313 -19.12 14.81 -3.31
CA GLN A 313 -18.11 15.36 -4.22
C GLN A 313 -17.75 14.44 -5.38
N ALA A 314 -17.87 13.13 -5.19
CA ALA A 314 -17.47 12.15 -6.18
C ALA A 314 -18.42 12.16 -7.40
N VAL A 315 -17.85 12.10 -8.60
CA VAL A 315 -18.63 12.05 -9.87
C VAL A 315 -18.29 10.84 -10.75
N ALA A 316 -17.25 10.08 -10.38
CA ALA A 316 -16.85 8.86 -11.07
C ALA A 316 -17.92 7.76 -10.96
N ARG A 317 -17.79 6.72 -11.79
CA ARG A 317 -18.50 5.45 -11.60
C ARG A 317 -17.68 4.52 -10.72
N PHE A 318 -18.33 3.70 -9.91
CA PHE A 318 -17.67 2.91 -8.88
C PHE A 318 -17.85 1.41 -9.07
N LEU A 319 -16.77 0.67 -8.82
CA LEU A 319 -16.83 -0.75 -8.51
C LEU A 319 -16.23 -0.94 -7.10
N VAL A 320 -17.04 -1.45 -6.18
CA VAL A 320 -16.61 -1.81 -4.83
C VAL A 320 -16.58 -3.33 -4.72
N VAL A 321 -15.46 -3.90 -4.33
CA VAL A 321 -15.28 -5.36 -4.20
C VAL A 321 -14.91 -5.69 -2.76
N SER A 322 -15.57 -6.67 -2.17
CA SER A 322 -15.25 -7.18 -0.82
C SER A 322 -15.06 -8.69 -0.82
N PHE A 323 -14.35 -9.21 0.18
CA PHE A 323 -14.24 -10.65 0.40
C PHE A 323 -15.06 -11.01 1.64
N THR A 324 -15.89 -12.04 1.54
CA THR A 324 -16.82 -12.45 2.61
C THR A 324 -16.11 -12.84 3.91
N THR A 325 -14.87 -13.30 3.81
CA THR A 325 -14.02 -13.73 4.93
C THR A 325 -13.02 -12.65 5.38
N ASP A 326 -13.03 -11.46 4.76
CA ASP A 326 -12.18 -10.36 5.21
C ASP A 326 -12.76 -9.77 6.49
N TRP A 327 -12.06 -9.97 7.60
CA TRP A 327 -12.44 -9.40 8.88
C TRP A 327 -11.77 -8.05 9.14
N ARG A 328 -10.69 -7.73 8.41
CA ARG A 328 -9.96 -6.45 8.52
C ARG A 328 -10.70 -5.32 7.82
N PHE A 329 -11.23 -5.59 6.62
CA PHE A 329 -12.06 -4.69 5.81
C PHE A 329 -13.37 -5.37 5.43
N SER A 330 -14.23 -5.59 6.43
CA SER A 330 -15.41 -6.44 6.27
C SER A 330 -16.38 -5.97 5.18
N PRO A 331 -17.21 -6.88 4.64
CA PRO A 331 -18.28 -6.51 3.70
C PRO A 331 -19.16 -5.36 4.20
N GLU A 332 -19.45 -5.28 5.50
CA GLU A 332 -20.18 -4.15 6.10
C GLU A 332 -19.48 -2.81 5.83
N ARG A 333 -18.15 -2.75 5.94
CA ARG A 333 -17.37 -1.53 5.67
C ARG A 333 -17.43 -1.12 4.20
N SER A 334 -17.46 -2.09 3.28
CA SER A 334 -17.71 -1.80 1.86
C SER A 334 -19.14 -1.33 1.59
N ARG A 335 -20.13 -1.88 2.30
CA ARG A 335 -21.53 -1.44 2.19
C ARG A 335 -21.74 -0.01 2.67
N GLU A 336 -20.96 0.48 3.63
CA GLU A 336 -20.98 1.90 4.02
C GLU A 336 -20.60 2.82 2.84
N ILE A 337 -19.56 2.45 2.08
CA ILE A 337 -19.14 3.17 0.87
C ILE A 337 -20.27 3.14 -0.17
N VAL A 338 -20.80 1.95 -0.46
CA VAL A 338 -21.89 1.78 -1.43
C VAL A 338 -23.12 2.60 -1.04
N LYS A 339 -23.52 2.55 0.24
CA LYS A 339 -24.64 3.35 0.75
C LYS A 339 -24.40 4.84 0.54
N ALA A 340 -23.23 5.35 0.91
CA ALA A 340 -22.89 6.77 0.74
C ALA A 340 -22.92 7.22 -0.73
N LEU A 341 -22.49 6.35 -1.65
CA LEU A 341 -22.59 6.60 -3.09
C LEU A 341 -24.04 6.60 -3.59
N LEU A 342 -24.85 5.64 -3.14
CA LEU A 342 -26.28 5.55 -3.48
C LEU A 342 -27.09 6.73 -2.94
N ASP A 343 -26.81 7.19 -1.72
CA ASP A 343 -27.44 8.39 -1.13
C ASP A 343 -27.25 9.63 -2.02
N ASN A 344 -26.20 9.65 -2.85
CA ASN A 344 -25.87 10.73 -3.80
C ASN A 344 -26.23 10.40 -5.26
N GLY A 345 -26.96 9.30 -5.51
CA GLY A 345 -27.34 8.88 -6.86
C GLY A 345 -26.17 8.53 -7.77
N ARG A 346 -25.05 8.06 -7.22
CA ARG A 346 -23.86 7.66 -7.99
C ARG A 346 -24.01 6.24 -8.56
N ASP A 347 -23.44 6.03 -9.73
CA ASP A 347 -23.38 4.71 -10.39
C ASP A 347 -22.34 3.85 -9.67
N VAL A 348 -22.80 2.79 -9.00
CA VAL A 348 -21.97 1.90 -8.20
C VAL A 348 -22.39 0.45 -8.41
N SER A 349 -21.40 -0.40 -8.71
CA SER A 349 -21.51 -1.86 -8.64
C SER A 349 -20.82 -2.38 -7.39
N TYR A 350 -21.40 -3.40 -6.76
CA TYR A 350 -20.84 -4.08 -5.60
C TYR A 350 -20.69 -5.58 -5.89
N ALA A 351 -19.51 -6.13 -5.61
CA ALA A 351 -19.16 -7.54 -5.85
C ALA A 351 -18.57 -8.21 -4.60
#